data_AF-A0A1Q9WIR5-F1
#
_entry.id   AF-A0A1Q9WIR5-F1
#
_cell.length_a   1.000
_cell.length_b   1.000
_cell.length_c   1.000
_cell.angle_alpha   90.00
_cell.angle_beta   90.00
_cell.angle_gamma   90.00
#
_symmetry.space_group_name_H-M   'P 1'
#
loop_
_entity.id
_entity.type
_entity.pdbx_description
1 polymer ?
#
loop_
_entity_poly.entity_id
_entity_poly.type
_entity_poly.pdbx_seq_one_letter_code
_entity_poly.pdbx_strand_id
1 'polypeptide(L)'
;MSILNSTPQWTNGDLRRLGDALAAGGTTTEVHDRYNAVMLWHNDLAAEVATTLYITNWQACPPDRFDITARPKTVDTLVQKLQREPRLTLDQVQDLAGVRIDADITLDVQTALAEEIAAHFGERSRVRDLRDNPHSGYRAVHVWLRLPGGRVEVQIRTVGQSAWANTYERIGDLLGRGIRYNEMPEDQDAREIVELMHQLADTLARNERSKIKLVKTQAEMRIARESLQRMPVAKKVTRQYLETVALLEELEQRAQDMRDGQDAAQAEYLGTLTEVRRMLDRY
;
A
#
# COMPACT_ATOMS: atom_id res chain seq x y z
N MET A 1 12.79 22.17 -17.18
CA MET A 1 13.53 20.92 -16.92
C MET A 1 12.73 20.14 -15.89
N SER A 2 12.67 18.82 -16.02
CA SER A 2 11.98 17.92 -15.07
C SER A 2 12.65 17.96 -13.68
N ILE A 3 11.87 18.06 -12.61
CA ILE A 3 12.39 18.09 -11.23
C ILE A 3 13.00 16.73 -10.85
N LEU A 4 12.53 15.64 -11.48
CA LEU A 4 13.05 14.29 -11.28
C LEU A 4 14.56 14.23 -11.57
N ASN A 5 15.02 15.00 -12.55
CA ASN A 5 16.41 15.02 -13.03
C ASN A 5 17.22 16.23 -12.51
N SER A 6 16.62 17.10 -11.71
CA SER A 6 17.26 18.31 -11.18
C SER A 6 17.79 18.04 -9.79
N THR A 7 18.96 18.60 -9.43
CA THR A 7 19.47 18.49 -8.05
C THR A 7 18.91 19.63 -7.21
N PRO A 8 18.46 19.39 -5.97
CA PRO A 8 18.04 20.48 -5.09
C PRO A 8 19.19 21.45 -4.79
N GLN A 9 18.84 22.70 -4.51
CA GLN A 9 19.82 23.77 -4.24
C GLN A 9 20.53 23.67 -2.88
N TRP A 10 20.05 22.80 -1.99
CA TRP A 10 20.61 22.60 -0.64
C TRP A 10 21.47 21.33 -0.56
N THR A 11 22.51 21.40 0.24
CA THR A 11 23.38 20.26 0.55
C THR A 11 22.76 19.37 1.64
N ASN A 12 23.26 18.14 1.80
CA ASN A 12 22.89 17.29 2.94
C ASN A 12 23.20 17.95 4.29
N GLY A 13 24.23 18.81 4.35
CA GLY A 13 24.56 19.57 5.55
C GLY A 13 23.52 20.65 5.88
N ASP A 14 22.94 21.30 4.85
CA ASP A 14 21.85 22.25 5.03
C ASP A 14 20.59 21.58 5.55
N LEU A 15 20.23 20.44 4.97
CA LEU A 15 19.08 19.63 5.41
C LEU A 15 19.24 19.12 6.84
N ARG A 16 20.45 18.68 7.22
CA ARG A 16 20.74 18.28 8.61
C ARG A 16 20.52 19.43 9.59
N ARG A 17 21.14 20.60 9.33
CA ARG A 17 20.99 21.78 10.20
C ARG A 17 19.53 22.21 10.32
N LEU A 18 18.78 22.17 9.21
CA LEU A 18 17.35 22.47 9.22
C LEU A 18 16.57 21.47 10.08
N GLY A 19 16.87 20.17 9.94
CA GLY A 19 16.25 19.12 10.76
C GLY A 19 16.52 19.29 12.24
N ASP A 20 17.78 19.57 12.62
CA ASP A 20 18.17 19.81 14.01
C ASP A 20 17.45 21.06 14.59
N ALA A 21 17.38 22.15 13.81
CA ALA A 21 16.68 23.36 14.21
C ALA A 21 15.17 23.13 14.40
N LEU A 22 14.53 22.37 13.51
CA LEU A 22 13.12 22.01 13.61
C LEU A 22 12.85 21.12 14.83
N ALA A 23 13.70 20.12 15.07
CA ALA A 23 13.58 19.21 16.22
C ALA A 23 13.71 19.96 17.56
N ALA A 24 14.57 20.99 17.61
CA ALA A 24 14.77 21.86 18.77
C ALA A 24 13.67 22.92 18.95
N GLY A 25 12.65 22.96 18.09
CA GLY A 25 11.57 23.95 18.17
C GLY A 25 11.94 25.33 17.65
N GLY A 26 12.87 25.41 16.68
CA GLY A 26 13.29 26.67 16.07
C GLY A 26 12.13 27.37 15.35
N THR A 27 11.77 28.57 15.80
CA THR A 27 10.63 29.36 15.29
C THR A 27 11.03 30.59 14.47
N THR A 28 12.32 30.75 14.12
CA THR A 28 12.77 31.92 13.37
C THR A 28 12.20 31.94 11.95
N THR A 29 11.97 33.14 11.39
CA THR A 29 11.48 33.29 10.01
C THR A 29 12.38 32.59 9.00
N GLU A 30 13.71 32.65 9.19
CA GLU A 30 14.67 31.98 8.31
C GLU A 30 14.50 30.44 8.30
N VAL A 31 14.26 29.83 9.46
CA VAL A 31 14.02 28.38 9.56
C VAL A 31 12.72 28.01 8.85
N HIS A 32 11.66 28.80 9.02
CA HIS A 32 10.38 28.59 8.35
C HIS A 32 10.50 28.76 6.82
N ASP A 33 11.19 29.78 6.33
CA ASP A 33 11.37 30.00 4.89
C ASP A 33 12.16 28.87 4.23
N ARG A 34 13.25 28.42 4.88
CA ARG A 34 14.03 27.26 4.43
C ARG A 34 13.19 25.98 4.43
N TYR A 35 12.39 25.76 5.48
CA TYR A 35 11.48 24.63 5.57
C TYR A 35 10.45 24.66 4.43
N ASN A 36 9.79 25.80 4.19
CA ASN A 36 8.80 25.96 3.13
C ASN A 36 9.41 25.67 1.76
N ALA A 37 10.63 26.16 1.49
CA ALA A 37 11.33 25.88 0.24
C ALA A 37 11.62 24.38 0.06
N VAL A 38 12.11 23.70 1.11
CA VAL A 38 12.36 22.26 1.08
C VAL A 38 11.08 21.47 0.85
N MET A 39 9.99 21.83 1.52
CA MET A 39 8.71 21.15 1.36
C MET A 39 8.12 21.38 -0.03
N LEU A 40 8.15 22.61 -0.55
CA LEU A 40 7.67 22.92 -1.89
C LEU A 40 8.36 22.03 -2.92
N TRP A 41 9.69 21.92 -2.84
CA TRP A 41 10.47 21.04 -3.72
C TRP A 41 10.03 19.58 -3.64
N HIS A 42 9.85 19.02 -2.44
CA HIS A 42 9.43 17.62 -2.28
C HIS A 42 7.98 17.40 -2.72
N ASN A 43 7.12 18.41 -2.57
CA ASN A 43 5.74 18.35 -3.05
C ASN A 43 5.69 18.34 -4.58
N ASP A 44 6.47 19.21 -5.22
CA ASP A 44 6.62 19.24 -6.68
C ASP A 44 7.20 17.92 -7.20
N LEU A 45 8.19 17.36 -6.49
CA LEU A 45 8.76 16.05 -6.80
C LEU A 45 7.71 14.93 -6.69
N ALA A 46 6.90 14.91 -5.63
CA ALA A 46 5.81 13.95 -5.47
C ALA A 46 4.75 14.11 -6.57
N ALA A 47 4.41 15.35 -6.94
CA ALA A 47 3.45 15.64 -7.99
C ALA A 47 3.94 15.19 -9.38
N GLU A 48 5.24 15.38 -9.68
CA GLU A 48 5.82 14.92 -10.93
C GLU A 48 5.87 13.38 -10.99
N VAL A 49 6.27 12.71 -9.90
CA VAL A 49 6.18 11.23 -9.81
C VAL A 49 4.74 10.75 -9.97
N ALA A 50 3.77 11.37 -9.30
CA ALA A 50 2.35 11.03 -9.45
C ALA A 50 1.87 11.20 -10.90
N THR A 51 2.31 12.26 -11.58
CA THR A 51 2.01 12.48 -13.00
C THR A 51 2.61 11.39 -13.88
N THR A 52 3.87 11.01 -13.66
CA THR A 52 4.50 9.89 -14.38
C THR A 52 3.73 8.59 -14.16
N LEU A 53 3.37 8.27 -12.91
CA LEU A 53 2.59 7.08 -12.58
C LEU A 53 1.23 7.06 -13.30
N TYR A 54 0.60 8.22 -13.50
CA TYR A 54 -0.69 8.34 -14.18
C TYR A 54 -0.60 8.19 -15.70
N ILE A 55 0.46 8.70 -16.34
CA ILE A 55 0.59 8.69 -17.80
C ILE A 55 1.32 7.46 -18.35
N THR A 56 2.09 6.75 -17.52
CA THR A 56 2.81 5.55 -17.93
C THR A 56 1.86 4.36 -17.98
N ASN A 57 1.93 3.60 -19.08
CA ASN A 57 1.15 2.38 -19.23
C ASN A 57 1.87 1.21 -18.57
N TRP A 58 1.44 0.84 -17.36
CA TRP A 58 2.01 -0.25 -16.59
C TRP A 58 1.41 -1.60 -17.02
N GLN A 59 2.27 -2.56 -17.32
CA GLN A 59 1.89 -3.90 -17.77
C GLN A 59 1.19 -4.69 -16.67
N ALA A 60 1.62 -4.52 -15.41
CA ALA A 60 1.03 -5.22 -14.27
C ALA A 60 -0.38 -4.73 -13.94
N CYS A 61 -0.59 -3.41 -13.96
CA CYS A 61 -1.87 -2.78 -13.64
C CYS A 61 -2.00 -1.43 -14.36
N PRO A 62 -2.83 -1.32 -15.40
CA PRO A 62 -3.03 -0.05 -16.11
C PRO A 62 -3.50 1.10 -15.19
N PRO A 63 -3.14 2.35 -15.50
CA PRO A 63 -3.37 3.49 -14.62
C PRO A 63 -4.85 3.86 -14.40
N ASP A 64 -5.77 3.40 -15.24
CA ASP A 64 -7.22 3.53 -15.06
C ASP A 64 -7.79 2.57 -14.00
N ARG A 65 -6.96 1.66 -13.48
CA ARG A 65 -7.35 0.66 -12.47
C ARG A 65 -6.89 0.99 -11.05
N PHE A 66 -6.27 2.15 -10.84
CA PHE A 66 -5.85 2.60 -9.52
C PHE A 66 -6.01 4.11 -9.33
N ASP A 67 -6.16 4.53 -8.08
CA ASP A 67 -6.20 5.93 -7.68
C ASP A 67 -4.81 6.38 -7.20
N ILE A 68 -4.33 7.53 -7.67
CA ILE A 68 -3.08 8.13 -7.24
C ILE A 68 -3.35 9.36 -6.37
N THR A 69 -2.62 9.51 -5.27
CA THR A 69 -2.61 10.76 -4.49
C THR A 69 -1.20 11.13 -4.06
N ALA A 70 -0.77 12.36 -4.35
CA ALA A 70 0.42 12.93 -3.73
C ALA A 70 0.08 13.39 -2.30
N ARG A 71 0.89 12.97 -1.33
CA ARG A 71 0.68 13.23 0.10
C ARG A 71 1.93 13.88 0.69
N PRO A 72 1.94 15.21 0.83
CA PRO A 72 3.05 15.89 1.48
C PRO A 72 3.04 15.59 2.98
N LYS A 73 4.23 15.44 3.57
CA LYS A 73 4.36 15.31 5.03
C LYS A 73 4.12 16.66 5.70
N THR A 74 3.33 16.71 6.77
CA THR A 74 3.12 17.96 7.53
C THR A 74 4.31 18.26 8.43
N VAL A 75 4.49 19.55 8.78
CA VAL A 75 5.57 20.00 9.67
C VAL A 75 5.56 19.22 10.98
N ASP A 76 4.40 19.14 11.62
CA ASP A 76 4.25 18.52 12.94
C ASP A 76 4.65 17.05 12.93
N THR A 77 4.23 16.31 11.89
CA THR A 77 4.58 14.89 11.77
C THR A 77 6.05 14.67 11.41
N LEU A 78 6.68 15.63 10.73
CA LEU A 78 8.12 15.61 10.48
C LEU A 78 8.90 15.89 11.76
N VAL A 79 8.53 16.93 12.51
CA VAL A 79 9.18 17.28 13.79
C VAL A 79 9.08 16.14 14.79
N GLN A 80 7.89 15.54 14.97
CA GLN A 80 7.71 14.37 15.83
C GLN A 80 8.62 13.21 15.42
N LYS A 81 8.79 12.97 14.11
CA LYS A 81 9.65 11.92 13.58
C LYS A 81 11.13 12.19 13.88
N LEU A 82 11.58 13.43 13.68
CA LEU A 82 12.96 13.85 13.98
C LEU A 82 13.27 13.77 15.49
N GLN A 83 12.31 14.14 16.34
CA GLN A 83 12.46 14.06 17.79
C GLN A 83 12.54 12.61 18.30
N ARG A 84 11.75 11.70 17.72
CA ARG A 84 11.76 10.28 18.10
C ARG A 84 13.03 9.56 17.64
N GLU A 85 13.61 9.98 16.50
CA GLU A 85 14.79 9.36 15.91
C GLU A 85 15.92 10.41 15.78
N PRO A 86 16.65 10.74 16.87
CA PRO A 86 17.63 11.84 16.88
C PRO A 86 18.80 11.69 15.90
N ARG A 87 18.99 10.50 15.32
CA ARG A 87 20.00 10.22 14.30
C ARG A 87 19.50 10.41 12.87
N LEU A 88 18.17 10.53 12.70
CA LEU A 88 17.52 10.68 11.40
C LEU A 88 17.67 12.11 10.93
N THR A 89 18.33 12.30 9.80
CA THR A 89 18.47 13.62 9.17
C THR A 89 17.42 13.82 8.09
N LEU A 90 17.06 15.07 7.77
CA LEU A 90 15.98 15.36 6.81
C LEU A 90 16.21 14.67 5.45
N ASP A 91 17.46 14.59 4.98
CA ASP A 91 17.83 13.91 3.72
C ASP A 91 17.63 12.38 3.74
N GLN A 92 17.42 11.79 4.92
CA GLN A 92 17.18 10.36 5.12
C GLN A 92 15.69 10.02 5.25
N VAL A 93 14.83 11.01 5.46
CA VAL A 93 13.37 10.82 5.54
C VAL A 93 12.85 10.43 4.16
N GLN A 94 12.37 9.19 4.00
CA GLN A 94 11.90 8.69 2.70
C GLN A 94 10.57 9.33 2.27
N ASP A 95 9.71 9.66 3.24
CA ASP A 95 8.33 10.10 3.06
C ASP A 95 8.15 11.63 3.10
N LEU A 96 9.20 12.42 2.83
CA LEU A 96 9.04 13.86 2.59
C LEU A 96 8.21 14.11 1.32
N ALA A 97 8.54 13.36 0.26
CA ALA A 97 7.74 13.25 -0.95
C ALA A 97 7.02 11.89 -0.92
N GLY A 98 5.73 11.88 -0.61
CA GLY A 98 4.91 10.67 -0.57
C GLY A 98 3.93 10.60 -1.73
N VAL A 99 3.81 9.44 -2.37
CA VAL A 99 2.75 9.12 -3.33
C VAL A 99 2.04 7.86 -2.88
N ARG A 100 0.72 7.83 -2.98
CA ARG A 100 -0.10 6.66 -2.67
C ARG A 100 -0.78 6.16 -3.94
N ILE A 101 -0.79 4.84 -4.12
CA ILE A 101 -1.57 4.12 -5.11
C ILE A 101 -2.54 3.21 -4.35
N ASP A 102 -3.84 3.45 -4.53
CA ASP A 102 -4.92 2.62 -3.97
C ASP A 102 -5.61 1.88 -5.13
N ALA A 103 -5.69 0.55 -5.07
CA ALA A 103 -6.14 -0.26 -6.23
C ALA A 103 -6.93 -1.51 -5.85
N ASP A 104 -7.91 -1.91 -6.66
CA ASP A 104 -8.57 -3.22 -6.53
C ASP A 104 -7.80 -4.29 -7.31
N ILE A 105 -6.74 -4.79 -6.67
CA ILE A 105 -5.78 -5.71 -7.26
C ILE A 105 -5.48 -6.89 -6.32
N THR A 106 -4.92 -7.97 -6.87
CA THR A 106 -4.39 -9.07 -6.08
C THR A 106 -3.00 -8.73 -5.54
N LEU A 107 -2.51 -9.50 -4.54
CA LEU A 107 -1.16 -9.30 -4.01
C LEU A 107 -0.07 -9.55 -5.07
N ASP A 108 -0.31 -10.46 -6.02
CA ASP A 108 0.60 -10.74 -7.13
C ASP A 108 0.72 -9.51 -8.05
N VAL A 109 -0.41 -8.89 -8.42
CA VAL A 109 -0.44 -7.66 -9.22
C VAL A 109 0.19 -6.49 -8.47
N GLN A 110 -0.08 -6.36 -7.16
CA GLN A 110 0.54 -5.33 -6.31
C GLN A 110 2.07 -5.45 -6.30
N THR A 111 2.60 -6.68 -6.23
CA THR A 111 4.05 -6.94 -6.26
C THR A 111 4.63 -6.60 -7.63
N ALA A 112 4.01 -7.10 -8.70
CA ALA A 112 4.45 -6.85 -10.06
C ALA A 112 4.46 -5.35 -10.40
N LEU A 113 3.43 -4.60 -9.99
CA LEU A 113 3.38 -3.15 -10.16
C LEU A 113 4.51 -2.44 -9.39
N ALA A 114 4.80 -2.88 -8.15
CA ALA A 114 5.89 -2.32 -7.36
C ALA A 114 7.26 -2.51 -8.02
N GLU A 115 7.51 -3.71 -8.56
CA GLU A 115 8.73 -4.06 -9.28
C GLU A 115 8.85 -3.27 -10.59
N GLU A 116 7.75 -3.14 -11.34
CA GLU A 116 7.70 -2.37 -12.60
C GLU A 116 7.99 -0.89 -12.36
N ILE A 117 7.37 -0.29 -11.34
CA ILE A 117 7.64 1.10 -10.92
C ILE A 117 9.11 1.25 -10.51
N ALA A 118 9.64 0.33 -9.69
CA ALA A 118 11.04 0.39 -9.27
C ALA A 118 12.00 0.34 -10.46
N ALA A 119 11.74 -0.53 -11.44
CA ALA A 119 12.53 -0.65 -12.66
C ALA A 119 12.45 0.62 -13.52
N HIS A 120 11.25 1.19 -13.70
CA HIS A 120 11.03 2.39 -14.49
C HIS A 120 11.81 3.61 -13.99
N PHE A 121 11.80 3.85 -12.67
CA PHE A 121 12.48 5.00 -12.07
C PHE A 121 13.99 4.76 -11.80
N GLY A 122 14.50 3.57 -12.14
CA GLY A 122 15.93 3.27 -12.20
C GLY A 122 16.47 2.41 -11.05
N GLU A 123 17.69 1.90 -11.25
CA GLU A 123 18.32 0.82 -10.46
C GLU A 123 18.55 1.13 -8.97
N ARG A 124 18.47 2.39 -8.56
CA ARG A 124 18.62 2.78 -7.14
C ARG A 124 17.31 2.65 -6.35
N SER A 125 16.19 2.41 -7.03
CA SER A 125 14.88 2.18 -6.42
C SER A 125 14.85 0.85 -5.67
N ARG A 126 14.09 0.78 -4.57
CA ARG A 126 14.00 -0.44 -3.73
C ARG A 126 12.55 -0.73 -3.38
N VAL A 127 12.13 -1.97 -3.60
CA VAL A 127 10.85 -2.49 -3.12
C VAL A 127 10.98 -2.93 -1.66
N ARG A 128 9.96 -2.64 -0.87
CA ARG A 128 9.80 -3.01 0.53
C ARG A 128 8.41 -3.58 0.73
N ASP A 129 8.33 -4.89 0.92
CA ASP A 129 7.09 -5.58 1.21
C ASP A 129 6.82 -5.57 2.72
N LEU A 130 5.69 -4.99 3.13
CA LEU A 130 5.28 -4.89 4.53
C LEU A 130 4.08 -5.80 4.85
N ARG A 131 3.74 -6.75 3.97
CA ARG A 131 2.53 -7.57 4.10
C ARG A 131 2.72 -8.80 4.98
N ASP A 132 3.92 -9.38 5.00
CA ASP A 132 4.22 -10.63 5.70
C ASP A 132 4.76 -10.43 7.12
N ASN A 133 5.34 -9.26 7.41
CA ASN A 133 5.71 -8.86 8.77
C ASN A 133 5.15 -7.46 9.06
N PRO A 134 3.82 -7.33 9.19
CA PRO A 134 3.17 -6.04 9.33
C PRO A 134 3.50 -5.39 10.68
N HIS A 135 3.71 -4.08 10.65
CA HIS A 135 3.94 -3.30 11.85
C HIS A 135 2.60 -2.87 12.44
N SER A 136 2.21 -3.43 13.60
CA SER A 136 0.92 -3.17 14.24
C SER A 136 -0.29 -3.42 13.31
N GLY A 137 -0.22 -4.44 12.44
CA GLY A 137 -1.27 -4.76 11.47
C GLY A 137 -1.22 -3.96 10.15
N TYR A 138 -0.33 -2.96 10.03
CA TYR A 138 -0.18 -2.20 8.80
C TYR A 138 0.44 -3.03 7.66
N ARG A 139 -0.23 -3.03 6.49
CA ARG A 139 0.13 -3.83 5.31
C ARG A 139 0.11 -2.98 4.05
N ALA A 140 1.19 -3.02 3.27
CA ALA A 140 1.36 -2.34 1.99
C ALA A 140 2.61 -2.89 1.26
N VAL A 141 2.81 -2.51 0.00
CA VAL A 141 4.12 -2.59 -0.65
C VAL A 141 4.62 -1.18 -0.91
N HIS A 142 5.84 -0.87 -0.48
CA HIS A 142 6.46 0.44 -0.69
C HIS A 142 7.53 0.34 -1.76
N VAL A 143 7.63 1.38 -2.59
CA VAL A 143 8.73 1.59 -3.51
C VAL A 143 9.47 2.86 -3.09
N TRP A 144 10.72 2.69 -2.65
CA TRP A 144 11.59 3.80 -2.31
C TRP A 144 12.38 4.21 -3.54
N LEU A 145 12.01 5.33 -4.15
CA LEU A 145 12.68 5.92 -5.31
C LEU A 145 13.88 6.75 -4.86
N ARG A 146 14.98 6.67 -5.62
CA ARG A 146 16.20 7.47 -5.39
C ARG A 146 16.56 8.23 -6.66
N LEU A 147 15.96 9.40 -6.81
CA LEU A 147 16.06 10.26 -7.98
C LEU A 147 17.10 11.37 -7.74
N PRO A 148 17.66 11.98 -8.80
CA PRO A 148 18.40 13.23 -8.67
C PRO A 148 17.64 14.32 -7.89
N GLY A 149 16.33 14.42 -8.11
CA GLY A 149 15.42 15.33 -7.39
C GLY A 149 15.27 15.05 -5.90
N GLY A 150 15.61 13.85 -5.43
CA GLY A 150 15.45 13.47 -4.03
C GLY A 150 14.86 12.07 -3.87
N ARG A 151 14.38 11.80 -2.66
CA ARG A 151 13.74 10.53 -2.30
C ARG A 151 12.23 10.67 -2.41
N VAL A 152 11.58 9.65 -2.95
CA VAL A 152 10.11 9.57 -2.99
C VAL A 152 9.70 8.19 -2.51
N GLU A 153 8.72 8.14 -1.61
CA GLU A 153 8.09 6.90 -1.19
C GLU A 153 6.75 6.73 -1.93
N VAL A 154 6.65 5.67 -2.74
CA VAL A 154 5.39 5.25 -3.37
C VAL A 154 4.79 4.11 -2.55
N GLN A 155 3.62 4.33 -1.95
CA GLN A 155 2.89 3.35 -1.16
C GLN A 155 1.79 2.72 -2.02
N ILE A 156 1.92 1.44 -2.35
CA ILE A 156 0.94 0.71 -3.13
C ILE A 156 0.11 -0.14 -2.18
N ARG A 157 -1.20 0.06 -2.17
CA ARG A 157 -2.15 -0.58 -1.27
C ARG A 157 -3.34 -1.13 -2.04
N THR A 158 -3.86 -2.26 -1.58
CA THR A 158 -5.19 -2.69 -1.98
C THR A 158 -6.24 -1.77 -1.36
N VAL A 159 -7.45 -1.72 -1.93
CA VAL A 159 -8.57 -0.97 -1.32
C VAL A 159 -8.80 -1.38 0.14
N GLY A 160 -8.69 -2.67 0.45
CA GLY A 160 -8.82 -3.19 1.82
C GLY A 160 -7.71 -2.68 2.74
N GLN A 161 -6.45 -2.71 2.30
CA GLN A 161 -5.30 -2.20 3.05
C GLN A 161 -5.43 -0.70 3.32
N SER A 162 -5.92 0.07 2.34
CA SER A 162 -6.14 1.51 2.50
C SER A 162 -7.30 1.82 3.45
N ALA A 163 -8.40 1.07 3.37
CA ALA A 163 -9.51 1.21 4.31
C ALA A 163 -9.06 0.91 5.75
N TRP A 164 -8.27 -0.15 5.95
CA TRP A 164 -7.69 -0.49 7.25
C TRP A 164 -6.78 0.62 7.76
N ALA A 165 -5.78 1.02 6.95
CA ALA A 165 -4.76 1.99 7.35
C ALA A 165 -5.36 3.37 7.67
N ASN A 166 -6.30 3.85 6.85
CA ASN A 166 -6.96 5.13 7.12
C ASN A 166 -7.81 5.09 8.42
N THR A 167 -8.41 3.94 8.73
CA THR A 167 -9.16 3.76 9.99
C THR A 167 -8.20 3.74 11.17
N TYR A 168 -7.10 2.97 11.08
CA TYR A 168 -6.11 2.88 12.15
C TYR A 168 -5.36 4.21 12.39
N GLU A 169 -5.14 5.01 11.35
CA GLU A 169 -4.67 6.38 11.47
C GLU A 169 -5.63 7.21 12.34
N ARG A 170 -6.92 7.22 12.02
CA ARG A 170 -7.93 7.96 12.81
C ARG A 170 -7.99 7.49 14.27
N ILE A 171 -7.87 6.18 14.52
CA ILE A 171 -7.77 5.62 15.87
C ILE A 171 -6.53 6.16 16.59
N GLY A 172 -5.36 6.18 15.93
CA GLY A 172 -4.14 6.69 16.54
C GLY A 172 -4.15 8.21 16.79
N ASP A 173 -4.96 8.97 16.06
CA ASP A 173 -5.16 10.40 16.36
C ASP A 173 -6.07 10.60 17.59
N LEU A 174 -6.95 9.64 17.90
CA LEU A 174 -7.85 9.67 19.08
C LEU A 174 -7.21 9.06 20.34
N LEU A 175 -6.66 7.85 20.23
CA LEU A 175 -6.12 7.07 21.34
C LEU A 175 -4.63 7.33 21.61
N GLY A 176 -3.98 8.11 20.75
CA GLY A 176 -2.55 8.35 20.77
C GLY A 176 -1.79 7.52 19.73
N ARG A 177 -0.77 8.15 19.14
CA ARG A 177 -0.03 7.58 17.99
C ARG A 177 0.85 6.40 18.36
N GLY A 178 1.07 6.15 19.66
CA GLY A 178 1.83 5.02 20.17
C GLY A 178 1.33 3.67 19.65
N ILE A 179 0.02 3.51 19.42
CA ILE A 179 -0.57 2.27 18.89
C ILE A 179 -0.04 1.88 17.52
N ARG A 180 0.47 2.85 16.75
CA ARG A 180 1.09 2.62 15.44
C ARG A 180 2.51 2.09 15.56
N TYR A 181 3.04 2.00 16.78
CA TYR A 181 4.38 1.60 17.16
C TYR A 181 4.38 0.49 18.22
N ASN A 182 3.31 -0.33 18.22
CA ASN A 182 3.07 -1.42 19.18
C ASN A 182 2.92 -1.00 20.65
N GLU A 183 2.65 0.29 20.94
CA GLU A 183 2.29 0.71 22.29
C GLU A 183 0.79 0.45 22.50
N MET A 184 0.44 -0.44 23.42
CA MET A 184 -0.96 -0.70 23.75
C MET A 184 -1.50 0.37 24.70
N PRO A 185 -2.74 0.86 24.49
CA PRO A 185 -3.40 1.75 25.44
C PRO A 185 -3.54 1.08 26.82
N GLU A 186 -3.48 1.90 27.89
CA GLU A 186 -3.75 1.45 29.26
C GLU A 186 -5.24 1.20 29.49
N ASP A 187 -6.09 2.02 28.87
CA ASP A 187 -7.54 1.89 28.91
C ASP A 187 -8.01 0.60 28.20
N GLN A 188 -8.90 -0.14 28.86
CA GLN A 188 -9.33 -1.46 28.39
C GLN A 188 -10.14 -1.36 27.09
N ASP A 189 -11.06 -0.41 26.97
CA ASP A 189 -11.90 -0.26 25.79
C ASP A 189 -11.05 0.14 24.57
N ALA A 190 -10.10 1.05 24.77
CA ALA A 190 -9.10 1.44 23.77
C ALA A 190 -8.23 0.25 23.33
N ARG A 191 -7.85 -0.62 24.27
CA ARG A 191 -7.06 -1.83 23.99
C ARG A 191 -7.86 -2.82 23.14
N GLU A 192 -9.12 -3.06 23.46
CA GLU A 192 -10.01 -3.95 22.71
C GLU A 192 -10.18 -3.48 21.25
N ILE A 193 -10.28 -2.16 21.02
CA ILE A 193 -10.33 -1.59 19.67
C ILE A 193 -9.04 -1.88 18.88
N VAL A 194 -7.86 -1.73 19.51
CA VAL A 194 -6.58 -2.00 18.87
C VAL A 194 -6.44 -3.48 18.52
N GLU A 195 -6.78 -4.38 19.44
CA GLU A 195 -6.74 -5.83 19.22
C GLU A 195 -7.70 -6.25 18.10
N LEU A 196 -8.91 -5.69 18.05
CA LEU A 196 -9.87 -5.92 16.96
C LEU A 196 -9.31 -5.45 15.61
N MET A 197 -8.63 -4.31 15.57
CA MET A 197 -7.98 -3.83 14.35
C MET A 197 -6.87 -4.76 13.88
N HIS A 198 -6.07 -5.33 14.78
CA HIS A 198 -5.06 -6.32 14.40
C HIS A 198 -5.70 -7.60 13.84
N GLN A 199 -6.77 -8.10 14.47
CA GLN A 199 -7.54 -9.24 13.94
C GLN A 199 -8.14 -8.95 12.55
N LEU A 200 -8.58 -7.71 12.30
CA LEU A 200 -9.04 -7.29 10.98
C LEU A 200 -7.93 -7.29 9.94
N ALA A 201 -6.70 -6.91 10.32
CA ALA A 201 -5.55 -6.97 9.42
C ALA A 201 -5.24 -8.42 8.99
N ASP A 202 -5.30 -9.36 9.92
CA ASP A 202 -5.10 -10.80 9.66
C ASP A 202 -6.21 -11.39 8.80
N THR A 203 -7.46 -10.99 9.05
CA THR A 203 -8.62 -11.39 8.24
C THR A 203 -8.50 -10.88 6.82
N LEU A 204 -8.13 -9.61 6.64
CA LEU A 204 -7.83 -9.03 5.34
C LEU A 204 -6.71 -9.82 4.63
N ALA A 205 -5.64 -10.20 5.35
CA ALA A 205 -4.54 -10.96 4.77
C ALA A 205 -4.98 -12.33 4.25
N ARG A 206 -5.80 -13.05 5.03
CA ARG A 206 -6.38 -14.32 4.61
C ARG A 206 -7.26 -14.15 3.37
N ASN A 207 -8.10 -13.12 3.34
CA ASN A 207 -9.01 -12.85 2.23
C ASN A 207 -8.25 -12.54 0.93
N GLU A 208 -7.23 -11.69 1.01
CA GLU A 208 -6.38 -11.35 -0.14
C GLU A 208 -5.62 -12.57 -0.68
N ARG A 209 -5.12 -13.45 0.20
CA ARG A 209 -4.48 -14.72 -0.20
C ARG A 209 -5.47 -15.68 -0.85
N SER A 210 -6.71 -15.75 -0.36
CA SER A 210 -7.78 -16.53 -0.99
C SER A 210 -8.14 -16.00 -2.38
N LYS A 211 -8.09 -14.67 -2.60
CA LYS A 211 -8.34 -14.04 -3.91
C LYS A 211 -7.35 -14.52 -4.97
N ILE A 212 -6.08 -14.65 -4.59
CA ILE A 212 -5.04 -15.19 -5.47
C ILE A 212 -5.35 -16.64 -5.86
N LYS A 213 -5.73 -17.48 -4.89
CA LYS A 213 -6.07 -18.87 -5.17
C LYS A 213 -7.27 -18.95 -6.12
N LEU A 214 -8.29 -18.11 -5.94
CA LEU A 214 -9.47 -18.08 -6.81
C LEU A 214 -9.09 -17.74 -8.26
N VAL A 215 -8.26 -16.71 -8.44
CA VAL A 215 -7.76 -16.31 -9.78
C VAL A 215 -6.98 -17.46 -10.44
N LYS A 216 -6.15 -18.19 -9.66
CA LYS A 216 -5.42 -19.36 -10.17
C LYS A 216 -6.36 -20.49 -10.58
N THR A 217 -7.35 -20.84 -9.75
CA THR A 217 -8.36 -21.84 -10.10
C THR A 217 -9.16 -21.43 -11.34
N GLN A 218 -9.55 -20.15 -11.47
CA GLN A 218 -10.22 -19.65 -12.67
C GLN A 218 -9.34 -19.75 -13.93
N ALA A 219 -8.02 -19.55 -13.80
CA ALA A 219 -7.08 -19.73 -14.91
C ALA A 219 -6.96 -21.21 -15.32
N GLU A 220 -6.90 -22.13 -14.35
CA GLU A 220 -6.92 -23.58 -14.60
C GLU A 220 -8.22 -24.01 -15.30
N MET A 221 -9.37 -23.53 -14.83
CA MET A 221 -10.66 -23.75 -15.49
C MET A 221 -10.66 -23.29 -16.94
N ARG A 222 -10.11 -22.10 -17.22
CA ARG A 222 -10.02 -21.58 -18.59
C ARG A 222 -9.19 -22.51 -19.48
N ILE A 223 -8.03 -22.96 -19.00
CA ILE A 223 -7.16 -23.90 -19.74
C ILE A 223 -7.87 -25.22 -20.01
N ALA A 224 -8.57 -25.78 -19.02
CA ALA A 224 -9.31 -27.02 -19.16
C ALA A 224 -10.49 -26.86 -20.16
N ARG A 225 -11.19 -25.73 -20.13
CA ARG A 225 -12.25 -25.40 -21.11
C ARG A 225 -11.70 -25.29 -22.52
N GLU A 226 -10.58 -24.59 -22.70
CA GLU A 226 -9.90 -24.46 -24.00
C GLU A 226 -9.42 -25.82 -24.53
N SER A 227 -8.93 -26.69 -23.63
CA SER A 227 -8.52 -28.05 -23.99
C SER A 227 -9.73 -28.86 -24.47
N LEU A 228 -10.86 -28.81 -23.77
CA LEU A 228 -12.09 -29.48 -24.18
C LEU A 228 -12.60 -29.00 -25.55
N GLN A 229 -12.54 -27.68 -25.80
CA GLN A 229 -12.93 -27.08 -27.09
C GLN A 229 -12.02 -27.49 -28.26
N ARG A 230 -10.74 -27.74 -28.01
CA ARG A 230 -9.78 -28.18 -29.02
C ARG A 230 -9.83 -29.68 -29.29
N MET A 231 -10.51 -30.46 -28.45
CA MET A 231 -10.64 -31.90 -28.68
C MET A 231 -11.45 -32.16 -29.96
N PRO A 232 -10.99 -33.05 -30.85
CA PRO A 232 -11.76 -33.41 -32.03
C PRO A 232 -13.10 -34.00 -31.58
N VAL A 233 -14.19 -33.59 -32.25
CA VAL A 233 -15.53 -34.16 -32.03
C VAL A 233 -15.51 -35.60 -32.52
N ALA A 234 -15.10 -36.51 -31.64
CA ALA A 234 -15.05 -37.92 -31.92
C ALA A 234 -16.48 -38.50 -31.90
N LYS A 235 -16.78 -39.44 -32.81
CA LYS A 235 -18.06 -40.19 -32.79
C LYS A 235 -18.28 -40.98 -31.49
N LYS A 236 -17.26 -41.14 -30.64
CA LYS A 236 -17.32 -41.76 -29.32
C LYS A 236 -16.58 -40.90 -28.30
N VAL A 237 -17.21 -40.74 -27.13
CA VAL A 237 -16.61 -40.13 -25.95
C VAL A 237 -15.35 -40.92 -25.56
N THR A 238 -14.22 -40.23 -25.41
CA THR A 238 -12.95 -40.84 -24.98
C THR A 238 -12.79 -40.73 -23.47
N ARG A 239 -11.94 -41.57 -22.88
CA ARG A 239 -11.56 -41.47 -21.46
C ARG A 239 -11.02 -40.07 -21.11
N GLN A 240 -10.16 -39.54 -21.98
CA GLN A 240 -9.58 -38.20 -21.81
C GLN A 240 -10.63 -37.10 -21.80
N TYR A 241 -11.68 -37.21 -22.61
CA TYR A 241 -12.81 -36.28 -22.59
C TYR A 241 -13.53 -36.33 -21.24
N LEU A 242 -13.86 -37.52 -20.74
CA LEU A 242 -14.53 -37.70 -19.44
C LEU A 242 -13.68 -37.15 -18.27
N GLU A 243 -12.37 -37.44 -18.27
CA GLU A 243 -11.45 -36.92 -17.25
C GLU A 243 -11.37 -35.39 -17.28
N THR A 244 -11.40 -34.78 -18.47
CA THR A 244 -11.37 -33.31 -18.61
C THR A 244 -12.68 -32.66 -18.16
N VAL A 245 -13.83 -33.28 -18.46
CA VAL A 245 -15.14 -32.81 -17.98
C VAL A 245 -15.23 -32.91 -16.46
N ALA A 246 -14.84 -34.04 -15.88
CA ALA A 246 -14.84 -34.22 -14.42
C ALA A 246 -13.93 -33.21 -13.72
N LEU A 247 -12.74 -32.96 -14.26
CA LEU A 247 -11.85 -31.91 -13.75
C LEU A 247 -12.49 -30.52 -13.83
N LEU A 248 -13.18 -30.21 -14.92
CA LEU A 248 -13.88 -28.92 -15.06
C LEU A 248 -14.98 -28.74 -14.02
N GLU A 249 -15.80 -29.76 -13.79
CA GLU A 249 -16.85 -29.74 -12.77
C GLU A 249 -16.25 -29.52 -11.37
N GLU A 250 -15.16 -30.22 -11.04
CA GLU A 250 -14.45 -30.06 -9.76
C GLU A 250 -13.91 -28.63 -9.60
N LEU A 251 -13.25 -28.10 -10.63
CA LEU A 251 -12.69 -26.74 -10.60
C LEU A 251 -13.80 -25.67 -10.52
N GLU A 252 -14.93 -25.88 -11.21
CA GLU A 252 -16.10 -24.99 -11.16
C GLU A 252 -16.69 -24.93 -9.75
N GLN A 253 -16.94 -26.09 -9.13
CA GLN A 253 -17.44 -26.15 -7.76
C GLN A 253 -16.47 -25.48 -6.79
N ARG A 254 -15.17 -25.81 -6.88
CA ARG A 254 -14.15 -25.21 -6.04
C ARG A 254 -14.07 -23.69 -6.20
N ALA A 255 -14.14 -23.18 -7.43
CA ALA A 255 -14.13 -21.74 -7.69
C ALA A 255 -15.39 -21.05 -7.13
N GLN A 256 -16.54 -21.73 -7.19
CA GLN A 256 -17.79 -21.21 -6.62
C GLN A 256 -17.70 -21.13 -5.09
N ASP A 257 -17.30 -22.22 -4.42
CA ASP A 257 -17.12 -22.26 -2.96
C ASP A 257 -16.14 -21.17 -2.49
N MET A 258 -15.07 -20.96 -3.26
CA MET A 258 -14.09 -19.91 -2.96
C MET A 258 -14.67 -18.51 -3.12
N ARG A 259 -15.47 -18.25 -4.17
CA ARG A 259 -16.16 -16.95 -4.35
C ARG A 259 -17.11 -16.67 -3.19
N ASP A 260 -17.95 -17.64 -2.84
CA ASP A 260 -18.92 -17.49 -1.76
C ASP A 260 -18.21 -17.22 -0.43
N GLY A 261 -17.09 -17.92 -0.17
CA GLY A 261 -16.22 -17.65 0.96
C GLY A 261 -15.56 -16.27 0.94
N GLN A 262 -15.18 -15.75 -0.24
CA GLN A 262 -14.61 -14.40 -0.38
C GLN A 262 -15.65 -13.33 -0.08
N ASP A 263 -16.85 -13.47 -0.64
CA ASP A 263 -17.93 -12.49 -0.51
C ASP A 263 -18.38 -12.40 0.96
N ALA A 264 -18.54 -13.56 1.62
CA ALA A 264 -18.86 -13.62 3.05
C ALA A 264 -17.76 -12.94 3.91
N ALA A 265 -16.49 -13.27 3.67
CA ALA A 265 -15.39 -12.71 4.45
C ALA A 265 -15.16 -11.21 4.18
N GLN A 266 -15.45 -10.74 2.96
CA GLN A 266 -15.40 -9.32 2.63
C GLN A 266 -16.55 -8.56 3.29
N ALA A 267 -17.76 -9.13 3.32
CA ALA A 267 -18.89 -8.55 4.03
C ALA A 267 -18.62 -8.45 5.54
N GLU A 268 -18.08 -9.49 6.16
CA GLU A 268 -17.67 -9.51 7.57
C GLU A 268 -16.62 -8.42 7.86
N TYR A 269 -15.58 -8.33 7.02
CA TYR A 269 -14.53 -7.32 7.16
C TYR A 269 -15.09 -5.89 7.09
N LEU A 270 -15.92 -5.59 6.08
CA LEU A 270 -16.53 -4.27 5.92
C LEU A 270 -17.52 -3.93 7.04
N GLY A 271 -18.30 -4.92 7.47
CA GLY A 271 -19.23 -4.78 8.60
C GLY A 271 -18.49 -4.42 9.89
N THR A 272 -17.43 -5.16 10.22
CA THR A 272 -16.63 -4.91 11.43
C THR A 272 -15.90 -3.57 11.36
N LEU A 273 -15.30 -3.23 10.21
CA LEU A 273 -14.63 -1.93 10.03
C LEU A 273 -15.62 -0.76 10.17
N THR A 274 -16.85 -0.94 9.71
CA THR A 274 -17.94 0.04 9.87
C THR A 274 -18.31 0.20 11.34
N GLU A 275 -18.42 -0.90 12.09
CA GLU A 275 -18.72 -0.85 13.51
C GLU A 275 -17.61 -0.17 14.31
N VAL A 276 -16.34 -0.49 14.03
CA VAL A 276 -15.19 0.22 14.62
C VAL A 276 -15.30 1.72 14.36
N ARG A 277 -15.59 2.14 13.11
CA ARG A 277 -15.76 3.57 12.79
C ARG A 277 -16.89 4.22 13.58
N ARG A 278 -18.02 3.53 13.78
CA ARG A 278 -19.11 4.03 14.62
C ARG A 278 -18.74 4.12 16.09
N MET A 279 -17.95 3.18 16.60
CA MET A 279 -17.41 3.26 17.97
C MET A 279 -16.59 4.54 18.14
N LEU A 280 -15.76 4.89 17.16
CA LEU A 280 -14.93 6.11 17.21
C LEU A 280 -15.75 7.39 17.16
N ASP A 281 -16.88 7.42 16.45
CA ASP A 281 -17.74 8.62 16.42
C ASP A 281 -18.50 8.84 17.75
N ARG A 282 -18.43 7.89 18.69
CA ARG A 282 -18.97 8.01 20.06
C ARG A 282 -17.94 8.51 21.10
N TYR A 283 -16.67 8.56 20.73
CA TYR A 283 -15.57 9.14 21.52
C TYR A 283 -15.40 10.63 21.17
#